data_AF-A0A9D6IA05-F1
#
_entry.id   AF-A0A9D6IA05-F1
#
_cell.length_a   1.000
_cell.length_b   1.000
_cell.length_c   1.000
_cell.angle_alpha   90.00
_cell.angle_beta   90.00
_cell.angle_gamma   90.00
#
_symmetry.space_group_name_H-M   'P 1'
#
loop_
_entity.id
_entity.type
_entity.pdbx_description
1 polymer ?
#
loop_
_entity_poly.entity_id
_entity_poly.type
_entity_poly.pdbx_seq_one_letter_code
_entity_poly.pdbx_strand_id
1 'polypeptide(L)' 'MGVLADGRRAQRDVGEAHVAVNGEPVPCRIVFGEPEDATLVGLTVLEQLGLAVDPVQRRLVPTDFLLY' A
#
# COMPACT_ATOMS: atom_id res chain seq x y z
N MET A 1 -3.44 -14.97 -8.72
CA MET A 1 -4.67 -14.26 -9.15
C MET A 1 -5.20 -13.46 -7.98
N GLY A 2 -5.17 -12.13 -8.07
CA GLY A 2 -5.68 -11.20 -7.05
C GLY A 2 -6.92 -10.46 -7.54
N VAL A 3 -7.54 -9.68 -6.66
CA VAL A 3 -8.65 -8.77 -6.99
C VAL A 3 -8.11 -7.35 -6.94
N LEU A 4 -8.36 -6.56 -7.99
CA LEU A 4 -8.03 -5.15 -8.06
C LEU A 4 -9.04 -4.32 -7.26
N ALA A 5 -8.71 -3.06 -6.96
CA ALA A 5 -9.59 -2.18 -6.19
C ALA A 5 -10.96 -1.93 -6.86
N ASP A 6 -11.07 -2.14 -8.18
CA ASP A 6 -12.31 -2.05 -8.95
C ASP A 6 -13.11 -3.38 -9.02
N GLY A 7 -12.64 -4.43 -8.33
CA GLY A 7 -13.29 -5.74 -8.27
C GLY A 7 -12.93 -6.70 -9.40
N ARG A 8 -12.15 -6.28 -10.40
CA ARG A 8 -11.66 -7.19 -11.45
C ARG A 8 -10.62 -8.16 -10.91
N ARG A 9 -10.55 -9.36 -11.49
CA ARG A 9 -9.49 -10.34 -11.19
C ARG A 9 -8.35 -10.19 -12.19
N ALA A 10 -7.13 -10.14 -11.69
CA ALA A 10 -5.93 -10.05 -12.51
C ALA A 10 -4.80 -10.94 -11.99
N GLN A 11 -3.91 -11.33 -12.90
CA GLN A 11 -2.60 -11.87 -12.55
C GLN A 11 -1.58 -10.75 -12.77
N ARG A 12 -0.75 -10.52 -11.75
CA ARG A 12 0.26 -9.46 -11.73
C ARG A 12 1.50 -10.02 -11.07
N ASP A 13 2.65 -9.54 -11.50
CA ASP A 13 3.91 -9.84 -10.85
C ASP A 13 3.99 -9.14 -9.51
N VAL A 14 4.70 -9.77 -8.59
CA VAL A 14 4.88 -9.28 -7.23
C VAL A 14 6.36 -9.12 -6.97
N GLY A 15 6.74 -8.02 -6.33
CA GLY A 15 8.12 -7.72 -6.01
C GLY A 15 8.25 -7.03 -4.66
N GLU A 16 9.44 -6.51 -4.41
CA GLU A 16 9.77 -5.72 -3.24
C GLU A 16 10.17 -4.32 -3.69
N ALA A 17 9.74 -3.30 -2.94
CA ALA A 17 10.19 -1.94 -3.11
C ALA A 17 10.37 -1.27 -1.75
N HIS A 18 11.37 -0.40 -1.65
CA HIS A 18 11.52 0.50 -0.52
C HIS A 18 10.52 1.65 -0.65
N VAL A 19 9.59 1.73 0.29
CA VAL A 19 8.55 2.78 0.32
C VAL A 19 8.79 3.69 1.52
N ALA A 20 8.73 5.00 1.29
CA ALA A 20 8.86 6.02 2.33
C ALA A 20 7.72 7.02 2.25
N VAL A 21 7.19 7.41 3.41
CA VAL A 21 6.26 8.55 3.54
C VAL A 21 6.76 9.42 4.68
N ASN A 22 7.33 10.59 4.34
CA ASN A 22 7.85 11.57 5.31
C ASN A 22 8.80 10.98 6.37
N GLY A 23 9.59 9.98 6.01
CA GLY A 23 10.48 9.26 6.93
C GLY A 23 11.41 8.33 6.19
N GLU A 24 11.98 7.38 6.94
CA GLU A 24 12.90 6.39 6.38
C GLU A 24 12.16 5.34 5.53
N PRO A 25 12.80 4.83 4.47
CA PRO A 25 12.21 3.79 3.64
C PRO A 25 12.09 2.45 4.37
N VAL A 26 10.97 1.77 4.16
CA VAL A 26 10.69 0.41 4.66
C VAL A 26 10.50 -0.54 3.47
N PRO A 27 11.11 -1.74 3.47
CA PRO A 27 10.89 -2.72 2.42
C PRO A 27 9.45 -3.25 2.47
N CYS A 28 8.73 -3.05 1.37
CA CYS A 28 7.32 -3.41 1.24
C CYS A 28 7.11 -4.35 0.05
N ARG A 29 6.19 -5.30 0.21
CA ARG A 29 5.72 -6.16 -0.89
C ARG A 29 4.79 -5.35 -1.78
N ILE A 30 5.08 -5.31 -3.08
CA ILE A 30 4.32 -4.54 -4.07
C ILE A 30 3.79 -5.41 -5.21
N VAL A 31 2.71 -4.97 -5.83
CA VAL A 31 2.19 -5.54 -7.08
C VAL A 31 2.57 -4.61 -8.22
N PHE A 32 3.18 -5.14 -9.28
CA PHE A 32 3.50 -4.35 -10.47
C PHE A 32 2.21 -4.10 -11.27
N GLY A 33 1.88 -2.82 -11.47
CA GLY A 33 0.75 -2.39 -12.30
C GLY A 33 1.09 -2.31 -13.78
N GLU A 34 0.05 -2.20 -14.61
CA GLU A 34 0.16 -1.87 -16.03
C GLU A 34 0.16 -0.33 -16.22
N PRO A 35 0.57 0.20 -17.40
CA PRO A 35 0.69 1.65 -17.62
C PRO A 35 -0.57 2.48 -17.34
N GLU A 36 -1.75 1.86 -17.45
CA GLU A 36 -3.06 2.50 -17.23
C GLU A 36 -3.59 2.31 -15.81
N ASP A 37 -2.94 1.47 -14.99
CA ASP A 37 -3.37 1.20 -13.63
C ASP A 37 -3.08 2.41 -12.73
N ALA A 38 -4.02 2.71 -11.83
CA ALA A 38 -3.79 3.72 -10.81
C ALA A 38 -2.72 3.24 -9.81
N THR A 39 -1.81 4.14 -9.43
CA THR A 39 -0.91 3.90 -8.30
C THR A 39 -1.71 3.93 -7.00
N LEU A 40 -1.69 2.82 -6.26
CA LEU A 40 -2.43 2.67 -5.02
C LEU A 40 -1.50 2.26 -3.88
N VAL A 41 -1.73 2.83 -2.70
CA VAL A 41 -1.08 2.42 -1.46
C VAL A 41 -2.04 1.51 -0.70
N GLY A 42 -1.67 0.22 -0.59
CA GLY A 42 -2.47 -0.77 0.11
C GLY A 42 -2.28 -0.73 1.63
N LEU A 43 -3.16 -1.43 2.34
CA LEU A 43 -3.12 -1.52 3.81
C LEU A 43 -1.79 -2.08 4.32
N THR A 44 -1.23 -3.09 3.67
CA THR A 44 0.06 -3.68 4.10
C THR A 44 1.19 -2.66 4.14
N VAL A 45 1.29 -1.77 3.14
CA VAL A 45 2.30 -0.71 3.13
C VAL A 45 2.06 0.28 4.26
N LEU A 46 0.80 0.65 4.48
CA LEU A 46 0.40 1.55 5.56
C LEU A 46 0.70 0.96 6.95
N GLU A 47 0.45 -0.33 7.15
CA GLU A 47 0.77 -1.06 8.37
C GLU A 47 2.28 -1.12 8.63
N GLN A 48 3.07 -1.45 7.60
CA GLN A 48 4.52 -1.48 7.69
C GLN A 48 5.13 -0.11 8.00
N LEU A 49 4.46 0.98 7.60
CA LEU A 49 4.87 2.36 7.90
C LEU A 49 4.28 2.90 9.21
N GLY A 50 3.43 2.16 9.92
CA GLY A 50 2.75 2.66 11.12
C GLY A 50 1.78 3.82 10.84
N LEU A 51 1.08 3.78 9.71
CA LEU A 51 0.20 4.87 9.24
C LEU A 51 -1.22 4.38 8.96
N ALA A 52 -2.24 5.06 9.47
CA ALA A 52 -3.64 4.86 9.07
C ALA A 52 -4.13 5.99 8.15
N VAL A 53 -5.21 5.73 7.41
CA VAL A 53 -5.93 6.75 6.64
C VAL A 53 -6.99 7.42 7.52
N ASP A 54 -6.95 8.74 7.62
CA ASP A 54 -8.10 9.56 8.04
C ASP A 54 -8.87 9.99 6.77
N PRO A 55 -10.02 9.37 6.47
CA PRO A 55 -10.77 9.67 5.25
C PRO A 55 -11.52 11.00 5.34
N VAL A 56 -11.79 11.50 6.54
CA VAL A 56 -12.53 12.76 6.75
C VAL A 56 -11.60 13.94 6.48
N GLN A 57 -10.42 13.91 7.08
CA GLN A 57 -9.42 14.98 6.92
C GLN A 57 -8.46 14.73 5.74
N ARG A 58 -8.58 13.57 5.08
CA ARG A 58 -7.79 13.17 3.90
C ARG A 58 -6.29 13.23 4.16
N ARG A 59 -5.85 12.64 5.27
CA ARG A 59 -4.44 12.58 5.65
C ARG A 59 -4.05 11.20 6.16
N LEU A 60 -2.76 10.93 6.14
CA LEU A 60 -2.20 9.80 6.87
C LEU A 60 -1.89 10.24 8.30
N VAL A 61 -2.24 9.40 9.26
CA VAL A 61 -2.00 9.63 10.69
C VAL A 61 -1.17 8.50 11.27
N PRO A 62 -0.22 8.78 12.19
CA PRO A 62 0.50 7.73 12.90
C PRO A 62 -0.47 6.80 13.64
N THR A 63 -0.18 5.50 13.63
CA THR A 63 -0.95 4.52 14.38
C THR A 63 -0.08 3.33 14.77
N ASP A 64 -0.39 2.75 15.92
CA ASP A 64 0.23 1.52 16.37
C ASP A 64 -0.56 0.34 15.81
N PHE A 65 -0.14 -0.18 14.66
CA PHE A 65 -0.63 -1.49 14.21
C PHE A 65 0.11 -2.58 14.97
N LEU A 66 -0.63 -3.38 15.73
CA LEU A 66 -0.15 -4.67 16.21
C LEU A 66 -0.02 -5.60 15.01
N LEU A 67 1.19 -5.71 14.45
CA LEU A 67 1.55 -6.81 13.56
C LEU A 67 1.55 -8.09 14.42
N TYR A 68 0.61 -9.01 14.14
CA TYR A 68 0.55 -10.34 14.74
C TYR A 68 1.53 -11.32 14.09
#